data_AF-A0A3M8D9E5-F1
#
_entry.id   AF-A0A3M8D9E5-F1
#
_cell.length_a   1.000
_cell.length_b   1.000
_cell.length_c   1.000
_cell.angle_alpha   90.00
_cell.angle_beta   90.00
_cell.angle_gamma   90.00
#
_symmetry.space_group_name_H-M   'P 1'
#
loop_
_entity.id
_entity.type
_entity.pdbx_description
1 polymer ?
#
loop_
_entity_poly.entity_id
_entity_poly.type
_entity_poly.pdbx_seq_one_letter_code
_entity_poly.pdbx_strand_id
1 'polypeptide(L)'
;MSTVYRGIAFNEALHVVNKQQYEREERRYFLDGVVAKAVFGEGIYLVHDTDMAAQYAFCHAETENDFAAVISQQLTLDNPMILHRDYNEADLRKDALEWKYPDGNLPDNMWQTEPMLRVEKTGAIMREYLLHMKYDGIKYHVNNEFIYYISYFPCTQISDIRIDFIFDIHDLKNASVQVLRERYKLKNQYL
;
A
#
# COMPACT_ATOMS: atom_id res chain seq x y z
N MET A 1 -3.66 11.98 12.83
CA MET A 1 -4.72 11.26 12.09
C MET A 1 -4.83 11.84 10.69
N SER A 2 -4.87 10.99 9.67
CA SER A 2 -4.93 11.39 8.26
C SER A 2 -5.92 10.50 7.52
N THR A 3 -6.78 11.11 6.69
CA THR A 3 -7.60 10.34 5.75
C THR A 3 -6.70 9.80 4.65
N VAL A 4 -6.76 8.49 4.44
CA VAL A 4 -6.00 7.79 3.41
C VAL A 4 -6.91 6.82 2.67
N TYR A 5 -6.45 6.38 1.52
CA TYR A 5 -7.19 5.56 0.58
C TYR A 5 -6.40 4.32 0.21
N ARG A 6 -7.13 3.27 -0.16
CA ARG A 6 -6.57 2.06 -0.75
C ARG A 6 -7.49 1.58 -1.87
N GLY A 7 -6.89 1.14 -2.96
CA GLY A 7 -7.61 0.43 -4.01
C GLY A 7 -7.48 -1.06 -3.84
N ILE A 8 -8.58 -1.79 -3.88
CA ILE A 8 -8.64 -3.25 -3.75
C ILE A 8 -9.81 -3.81 -4.58
N ALA A 9 -9.86 -5.13 -4.74
CA ALA A 9 -11.01 -5.80 -5.34
C ALA A 9 -12.27 -5.62 -4.47
N PHE A 10 -13.44 -5.56 -5.10
CA PHE A 10 -14.70 -5.26 -4.43
C PHE A 10 -15.06 -6.28 -3.34
N ASN A 11 -14.87 -7.58 -3.59
CA ASN A 11 -15.15 -8.59 -2.57
C ASN A 11 -14.25 -8.45 -1.33
N GLU A 12 -12.98 -8.07 -1.51
CA GLU A 12 -12.10 -7.74 -0.40
C GLU A 12 -12.57 -6.48 0.33
N ALA A 13 -12.99 -5.44 -0.39
CA ALA A 13 -13.49 -4.21 0.20
C ALA A 13 -14.71 -4.46 1.09
N LEU A 14 -15.67 -5.26 0.62
CA LEU A 14 -16.83 -5.66 1.44
C LEU A 14 -16.40 -6.32 2.74
N HIS A 15 -15.44 -7.24 2.65
CA HIS A 15 -14.96 -7.97 3.82
C HIS A 15 -14.25 -7.08 4.83
N VAL A 16 -13.32 -6.24 4.36
CA VAL A 16 -12.55 -5.30 5.20
C VAL A 16 -13.48 -4.29 5.86
N VAL A 17 -14.46 -3.75 5.12
CA VAL A 17 -15.42 -2.77 5.65
C VAL A 17 -16.37 -3.42 6.66
N ASN A 18 -16.87 -4.63 6.38
CA ASN A 18 -17.74 -5.33 7.33
C ASN A 18 -17.02 -5.69 8.64
N LYS A 19 -15.73 -6.02 8.56
CA LYS A 19 -14.92 -6.37 9.74
C LYS A 19 -14.23 -5.18 10.40
N GLN A 20 -14.21 -4.02 9.73
CA GLN A 20 -13.37 -2.88 10.10
C GLN A 20 -11.89 -3.27 10.31
N GLN A 21 -11.41 -4.24 9.53
CA GLN A 21 -10.08 -4.82 9.72
C GLN A 21 -9.58 -5.47 8.44
N TYR A 22 -8.28 -5.32 8.17
CA TYR A 22 -7.59 -6.09 7.13
C TYR A 22 -7.19 -7.47 7.66
N GLU A 23 -7.57 -8.53 6.96
CA GLU A 23 -7.17 -9.90 7.32
C GLU A 23 -5.81 -10.32 6.77
N ARG A 24 -5.32 -9.61 5.74
CA ARG A 24 -4.06 -9.91 5.08
C ARG A 24 -3.26 -8.63 4.96
N GLU A 25 -2.03 -8.67 5.46
CA GLU A 25 -0.99 -7.74 5.05
C GLU A 25 -0.64 -8.04 3.57
N GLU A 26 -0.25 -7.03 2.79
CA GLU A 26 -0.20 -7.08 1.33
C GLU A 26 0.58 -8.29 0.77
N ARG A 27 -0.12 -9.20 0.06
CA ARG A 27 0.51 -10.26 -0.75
C ARG A 27 -0.27 -10.46 -2.04
N ARG A 28 -0.03 -9.61 -3.05
CA ARG A 28 -0.56 -9.87 -4.40
C ARG A 28 0.47 -9.56 -5.49
N TYR A 29 0.52 -10.48 -6.44
CA TYR A 29 1.23 -10.35 -7.70
C TYR A 29 0.24 -9.76 -8.71
N PHE A 30 0.55 -8.61 -9.30
CA PHE A 30 -0.28 -7.98 -10.33
C PHE A 30 0.17 -8.43 -11.71
N LEU A 31 -0.78 -8.66 -12.62
CA LEU A 31 -0.53 -9.17 -13.97
C LEU A 31 0.14 -8.14 -14.92
N ASP A 32 0.03 -6.84 -14.61
CA ASP A 32 0.30 -5.77 -15.59
C ASP A 32 1.55 -4.91 -15.32
N GLY A 33 2.53 -5.43 -14.59
CA GLY A 33 3.83 -4.75 -14.41
C GLY A 33 3.81 -3.50 -13.52
N VAL A 34 2.64 -2.95 -13.17
CA VAL A 34 2.44 -2.03 -12.04
C VAL A 34 2.41 -2.85 -10.77
N VAL A 35 3.59 -3.13 -10.23
CA VAL A 35 3.70 -3.88 -9.00
C VAL A 35 3.61 -2.89 -7.83
N ALA A 36 2.53 -2.94 -7.03
CA ALA A 36 2.60 -2.46 -5.65
C ALA A 36 3.52 -3.45 -4.91
N LYS A 37 4.84 -3.28 -5.11
CA LYS A 37 5.85 -4.13 -4.48
C LYS A 37 5.74 -3.86 -2.99
N ALA A 38 5.76 -4.90 -2.18
CA ALA A 38 6.02 -4.80 -0.74
C ALA A 38 7.49 -4.37 -0.50
N VAL A 39 7.88 -3.22 -1.06
CA VAL A 39 9.24 -2.66 -1.08
C VAL A 39 9.82 -2.52 0.32
N PHE A 40 8.94 -2.29 1.28
CA PHE A 40 9.24 -2.03 2.68
C PHE A 40 8.73 -3.16 3.57
N GLY A 41 8.55 -4.34 2.99
CA GLY A 41 8.07 -5.53 3.66
C GLY A 41 6.56 -5.55 3.87
N GLU A 42 6.14 -6.53 4.64
CA GLU A 42 4.74 -6.82 4.92
C GLU A 42 4.07 -5.67 5.71
N GLY A 43 2.89 -5.23 5.27
CA GLY A 43 2.12 -4.15 5.88
C GLY A 43 0.89 -3.79 5.04
N ILE A 44 0.17 -2.74 5.43
CA ILE A 44 -0.93 -2.17 4.64
C ILE A 44 -0.46 -0.90 3.94
N TYR A 45 -0.46 -0.93 2.61
CA TYR A 45 0.01 0.13 1.75
C TYR A 45 -1.17 1.07 1.43
N LEU A 46 -0.97 2.37 1.66
CA LEU A 46 -2.02 3.38 1.64
C LEU A 46 -1.53 4.63 0.91
N VAL A 47 -2.45 5.36 0.30
CA VAL A 47 -2.15 6.61 -0.41
C VAL A 47 -3.03 7.74 0.08
N HIS A 48 -2.53 8.96 0.06
CA HIS A 48 -3.35 10.12 0.40
C HIS A 48 -4.31 10.57 -0.73
N ASP A 49 -4.10 10.07 -1.96
CA ASP A 49 -4.80 10.51 -3.17
C ASP A 49 -5.75 9.43 -3.71
N THR A 50 -6.96 9.84 -4.12
CA THR A 50 -7.99 8.92 -4.60
C THR A 50 -7.75 8.42 -6.02
N ASP A 51 -7.11 9.22 -6.86
CA ASP A 51 -6.88 8.85 -8.26
C ASP A 51 -5.87 7.71 -8.33
N MET A 52 -4.82 7.77 -7.50
CA MET A 52 -3.88 6.67 -7.37
C MET A 52 -4.48 5.44 -6.70
N ALA A 53 -5.32 5.61 -5.68
CA ALA A 53 -6.05 4.49 -5.10
C ALA A 53 -6.92 3.78 -6.16
N ALA A 54 -7.59 4.52 -7.05
CA ALA A 54 -8.38 3.94 -8.13
C ALA A 54 -7.51 3.17 -9.14
N GLN A 55 -6.32 3.68 -9.47
CA GLN A 55 -5.36 2.95 -10.33
C GLN A 55 -4.94 1.62 -9.69
N TYR A 56 -4.65 1.61 -8.38
CA TYR A 56 -4.36 0.36 -7.67
C TYR A 56 -5.57 -0.59 -7.67
N ALA A 57 -6.78 -0.07 -7.43
CA ALA A 57 -8.01 -0.86 -7.43
C ALA A 57 -8.23 -1.55 -8.79
N PHE A 58 -7.97 -0.84 -9.89
CA PHE A 58 -8.03 -1.39 -11.24
C PHE A 58 -7.09 -2.61 -11.38
N CYS A 59 -5.82 -2.48 -10.97
CA CYS A 59 -4.86 -3.58 -11.08
C CYS A 59 -5.26 -4.81 -10.25
N HIS A 60 -5.81 -4.59 -9.04
CA HIS A 60 -6.32 -5.68 -8.20
C HIS A 60 -7.52 -6.38 -8.82
N ALA A 61 -8.50 -5.60 -9.28
CA ALA A 61 -9.73 -6.09 -9.87
C ALA A 61 -9.51 -6.84 -11.18
N GLU A 62 -8.57 -6.37 -12.02
CA GLU A 62 -8.18 -7.05 -13.25
C GLU A 62 -7.59 -8.45 -12.98
N THR A 63 -6.77 -8.56 -11.93
CA THR A 63 -6.17 -9.86 -11.54
C THR A 63 -7.21 -10.85 -11.03
N GLU A 64 -8.29 -10.36 -10.42
CA GLU A 64 -9.34 -11.18 -9.80
C GLU A 64 -10.60 -11.32 -10.66
N ASN A 65 -10.66 -10.63 -11.81
CA ASN A 65 -11.84 -10.50 -12.65
C ASN A 65 -13.08 -10.04 -11.85
N ASP A 66 -12.88 -9.03 -11.00
CA ASP A 66 -13.89 -8.45 -10.08
C ASP A 66 -14.14 -6.97 -10.39
N PHE A 67 -15.11 -6.35 -9.71
CA PHE A 67 -15.19 -4.89 -9.63
C PHE A 67 -14.04 -4.33 -8.80
N ALA A 68 -13.64 -3.11 -9.12
CA ALA A 68 -12.65 -2.37 -8.37
C ALA A 68 -13.33 -1.48 -7.32
N ALA A 69 -12.74 -1.40 -6.13
CA ALA A 69 -13.24 -0.56 -5.05
C ALA A 69 -12.12 0.32 -4.47
N VAL A 70 -12.45 1.58 -4.22
CA VAL A 70 -11.62 2.48 -3.43
C VAL A 70 -12.24 2.60 -2.05
N ILE A 71 -11.44 2.31 -1.04
CA ILE A 71 -11.80 2.48 0.37
C ILE A 71 -11.09 3.70 0.95
N SER A 72 -11.81 4.41 1.82
CA SER A 72 -11.31 5.53 2.63
C SER A 72 -11.23 5.09 4.09
N GLN A 73 -10.26 5.60 4.83
CA GLN A 73 -10.03 5.25 6.23
C GLN A 73 -9.19 6.31 6.95
N GLN A 74 -9.22 6.27 8.27
CA GLN A 74 -8.38 7.08 9.14
C GLN A 74 -7.13 6.32 9.53
N LEU A 75 -5.97 6.92 9.28
CA LEU A 75 -4.66 6.41 9.66
C LEU A 75 -4.07 7.24 10.79
N THR A 76 -3.59 6.55 11.81
CA THR A 76 -2.79 7.11 12.91
C THR A 76 -1.49 6.34 13.00
N LEU A 77 -0.38 7.05 12.81
CA LEU A 77 0.98 6.55 13.04
C LEU A 77 1.57 7.39 14.17
N ASP A 78 2.06 6.72 15.22
CA ASP A 78 2.61 7.37 16.40
C ASP A 78 4.08 7.74 16.19
N ASN A 79 4.84 6.89 15.48
CA ASN A 79 6.25 7.11 15.20
C ASN A 79 6.62 6.57 13.80
N PRO A 80 6.14 7.19 12.72
CA PRO A 80 6.46 6.73 11.38
C PRO A 80 7.90 7.11 10.99
N MET A 81 8.56 6.24 10.24
CA MET A 81 9.74 6.65 9.49
C MET A 81 9.32 7.59 8.37
N ILE A 82 9.95 8.77 8.31
CA ILE A 82 9.69 9.76 7.28
C ILE A 82 10.70 9.56 6.16
N LEU A 83 10.22 9.24 4.96
CA LEU A 83 11.04 9.18 3.76
C LEU A 83 10.74 10.41 2.90
N HIS A 84 11.76 10.92 2.23
CA HIS A 84 11.69 12.08 1.33
C HIS A 84 12.84 12.05 0.33
N ARG A 85 13.00 13.13 -0.45
CA ARG A 85 14.06 13.22 -1.47
C ARG A 85 15.46 12.97 -0.92
N ASP A 86 15.80 13.59 0.22
CA ASP A 86 17.13 13.51 0.82
C ASP A 86 17.38 12.24 1.67
N TYR A 87 16.35 11.43 1.91
CA TYR A 87 16.44 10.14 2.60
C TYR A 87 15.32 9.23 2.08
N ASN A 88 15.66 8.42 1.08
CA ASN A 88 14.70 7.66 0.30
C ASN A 88 14.81 6.14 0.56
N GLU A 89 14.09 5.36 -0.23
CA GLU A 89 14.10 3.91 -0.18
C GLU A 89 15.50 3.29 -0.27
N ALA A 90 16.39 3.84 -1.11
CA ALA A 90 17.73 3.32 -1.30
C ALA A 90 18.60 3.54 -0.06
N ASP A 91 18.45 4.69 0.60
CA ASP A 91 19.15 5.02 1.84
C ASP A 91 18.66 4.10 2.97
N LEU A 92 17.33 3.97 3.14
CA LEU A 92 16.75 3.06 4.12
C LEU A 92 17.18 1.60 3.88
N ARG A 93 17.21 1.16 2.61
CA ARG A 93 17.67 -0.19 2.26
C ARG A 93 19.13 -0.39 2.67
N LYS A 94 19.98 0.60 2.41
CA LYS A 94 21.39 0.56 2.77
C LYS A 94 21.54 0.43 4.29
N ASP A 95 20.89 1.30 5.05
CA ASP A 95 20.94 1.29 6.52
C ASP A 95 20.45 -0.06 7.09
N ALA A 96 19.35 -0.59 6.55
CA ALA A 96 18.80 -1.87 6.98
C ALA A 96 19.75 -3.04 6.68
N LEU A 97 20.43 -3.02 5.52
CA LEU A 97 21.43 -4.03 5.17
C LEU A 97 22.68 -3.93 6.05
N GLU A 98 23.17 -2.72 6.30
CA GLU A 98 24.33 -2.47 7.18
C GLU A 98 24.02 -2.88 8.64
N TRP A 99 22.80 -2.61 9.11
CA TRP A 99 22.33 -3.07 10.42
C TRP A 99 22.25 -4.61 10.50
N LYS A 100 21.72 -5.26 9.46
CA LYS A 100 21.53 -6.72 9.45
C LYS A 100 22.84 -7.48 9.22
N TYR A 101 23.75 -6.91 8.44
CA TYR A 101 25.02 -7.51 8.02
C TYR A 101 26.18 -6.51 8.20
N PRO A 102 26.58 -6.21 9.46
CA PRO A 102 27.57 -5.17 9.76
C PRO A 102 28.96 -5.45 9.18
N ASP A 103 29.29 -6.72 8.96
CA ASP A 103 30.56 -7.13 8.35
C ASP A 103 30.52 -7.10 6.81
N GLY A 104 29.40 -6.67 6.20
CA GLY A 104 29.21 -6.63 4.75
C GLY A 104 29.01 -8.01 4.10
N ASN A 105 29.01 -9.09 4.88
CA ASN A 105 28.81 -10.46 4.40
C ASN A 105 27.33 -10.73 4.13
N LEU A 106 26.89 -10.36 2.94
CA LEU A 106 25.54 -10.66 2.45
C LEU A 106 25.45 -12.16 2.07
N PRO A 107 24.34 -12.84 2.35
CA PRO A 107 24.13 -14.21 1.92
C PRO A 107 24.27 -14.36 0.40
N ASP A 108 25.01 -15.36 -0.06
CA ASP A 108 25.25 -15.62 -1.50
C ASP A 108 23.95 -15.71 -2.31
N ASN A 109 22.88 -16.19 -1.68
CA ASN A 109 21.55 -16.34 -2.28
C ASN A 109 20.71 -15.04 -2.32
N MET A 110 21.24 -13.90 -1.87
CA MET A 110 20.51 -12.63 -1.86
C MET A 110 20.60 -11.92 -3.21
N TRP A 111 21.75 -12.01 -3.87
CA TRP A 111 21.99 -11.38 -5.17
C TRP A 111 21.75 -12.32 -6.34
N GLN A 112 21.82 -13.64 -6.11
CA GLN A 112 21.58 -14.65 -7.15
C GLN A 112 20.09 -14.96 -7.37
N THR A 113 19.19 -14.40 -6.56
CA THR A 113 17.73 -14.53 -6.76
C THR A 113 17.19 -13.59 -7.82
N GLU A 114 16.08 -14.02 -8.44
CA GLU A 114 15.32 -13.19 -9.38
C GLU A 114 14.99 -11.81 -8.79
N PRO A 115 14.88 -10.76 -9.62
CA PRO A 115 14.67 -9.39 -9.15
C PRO A 115 13.49 -9.21 -8.20
N MET A 116 12.37 -9.94 -8.39
CA MET A 116 11.20 -9.86 -7.52
C MET A 116 11.47 -10.41 -6.12
N LEU A 117 12.04 -11.60 -6.04
CA LEU A 117 12.46 -12.23 -4.78
C LEU A 117 13.48 -11.37 -4.02
N ARG A 118 14.33 -10.62 -4.74
CA ARG A 118 15.26 -9.67 -4.13
C ARG A 118 14.52 -8.50 -3.47
N VAL A 119 13.50 -7.94 -4.12
CA VAL A 119 12.69 -6.86 -3.51
C VAL A 119 11.96 -7.36 -2.28
N GLU A 120 11.35 -8.54 -2.32
CA GLU A 120 10.66 -9.12 -1.16
C GLU A 120 11.61 -9.34 0.03
N LYS A 121 12.78 -9.95 -0.23
CA LYS A 121 13.80 -10.17 0.82
C LYS A 121 14.32 -8.85 1.41
N THR A 122 14.63 -7.87 0.56
CA THR A 122 15.13 -6.57 1.03
C THR A 122 14.06 -5.79 1.78
N GLY A 123 12.79 -5.85 1.34
CA GLY A 123 11.67 -5.24 2.05
C GLY A 123 11.45 -5.86 3.44
N ALA A 124 11.56 -7.19 3.56
CA ALA A 124 11.49 -7.85 4.86
C ALA A 124 12.59 -7.38 5.83
N ILE A 125 13.83 -7.23 5.34
CA ILE A 125 14.96 -6.70 6.13
C ILE A 125 14.71 -5.24 6.54
N MET A 126 14.20 -4.42 5.63
CA MET A 126 13.84 -3.02 5.92
C MET A 126 12.76 -2.93 6.98
N ARG A 127 11.69 -3.73 6.91
CA ARG A 127 10.67 -3.81 7.95
C ARG A 127 11.29 -4.19 9.30
N GLU A 128 12.11 -5.24 9.31
CA GLU A 128 12.75 -5.71 10.55
C GLU A 128 13.61 -4.62 11.19
N TYR A 129 14.40 -3.92 10.38
CA TYR A 129 15.19 -2.77 10.80
C TYR A 129 14.30 -1.65 11.37
N LEU A 130 13.23 -1.27 10.68
CA LEU A 130 12.32 -0.22 11.13
C LEU A 130 11.65 -0.56 12.46
N LEU A 131 11.17 -1.80 12.62
CA LEU A 131 10.59 -2.27 13.87
C LEU A 131 11.62 -2.33 15.00
N HIS A 132 12.86 -2.72 14.70
CA HIS A 132 13.96 -2.67 15.66
C HIS A 132 14.21 -1.23 16.15
N MET A 133 14.20 -0.27 15.23
CA MET A 133 14.34 1.16 15.48
C MET A 133 13.07 1.83 16.05
N LYS A 134 12.05 1.04 16.40
CA LYS A 134 10.78 1.49 17.01
C LYS A 134 9.91 2.36 16.12
N TYR A 135 10.08 2.28 14.80
CA TYR A 135 9.13 2.86 13.87
C TYR A 135 7.90 1.96 13.74
N ASP A 136 6.72 2.57 13.64
CA ASP A 136 5.44 1.87 13.56
C ASP A 136 4.82 1.86 12.15
N GLY A 137 5.47 2.53 11.20
CA GLY A 137 5.05 2.63 9.81
C GLY A 137 6.00 3.50 9.01
N ILE A 138 5.58 3.83 7.79
CA ILE A 138 6.29 4.76 6.90
C ILE A 138 5.33 5.85 6.45
N LYS A 139 5.85 7.07 6.36
CA LYS A 139 5.26 8.17 5.61
C LYS A 139 6.27 8.64 4.57
N TYR A 140 6.03 8.33 3.31
CA TYR A 140 6.93 8.65 2.20
C TYR A 140 6.39 9.81 1.37
N HIS A 141 7.10 10.92 1.42
CA HIS A 141 6.94 12.06 0.54
C HIS A 141 7.71 11.81 -0.77
N VAL A 142 7.04 11.20 -1.76
CA VAL A 142 7.66 10.92 -3.07
C VAL A 142 7.92 12.23 -3.82
N ASN A 143 7.00 13.19 -3.69
CA ASN A 143 7.15 14.57 -4.14
C ASN A 143 6.26 15.49 -3.28
N ASN A 144 6.14 16.77 -3.66
CA ASN A 144 5.35 17.75 -2.90
C ASN A 144 3.83 17.46 -2.92
N GLU A 145 3.37 16.65 -3.86
CA GLU A 145 1.95 16.37 -4.11
C GLU A 145 1.57 14.95 -3.75
N PHE A 146 2.54 14.06 -3.49
CA PHE A 146 2.28 12.65 -3.30
C PHE A 146 2.89 12.09 -2.03
N ILE A 147 2.00 11.70 -1.11
CA ILE A 147 2.32 10.99 0.11
C ILE A 147 1.74 9.57 0.05
N TYR A 148 2.64 8.64 0.32
CA TYR A 148 2.38 7.22 0.43
C TYR A 148 2.66 6.76 1.86
N TYR A 149 1.85 5.86 2.40
CA TYR A 149 1.97 5.38 3.78
C TYR A 149 2.02 3.86 3.86
N ILE A 150 2.69 3.38 4.90
CA ILE A 150 2.65 1.98 5.31
C ILE A 150 2.29 1.91 6.77
N SER A 151 1.28 1.09 7.07
CA SER A 151 0.94 0.69 8.43
C SER A 151 1.47 -0.72 8.70
N TYR A 152 2.31 -0.87 9.71
CA TYR A 152 2.81 -2.17 10.16
C TYR A 152 1.95 -2.80 11.27
N PHE A 153 1.09 -2.01 11.91
CA PHE A 153 0.15 -2.44 12.94
C PHE A 153 -1.28 -2.02 12.58
N PRO A 154 -1.85 -2.52 11.47
CA PRO A 154 -3.11 -2.01 10.92
C PRO A 154 -4.29 -2.10 11.89
N CYS A 155 -4.30 -3.09 12.78
CA CYS A 155 -5.37 -3.27 13.77
C CYS A 155 -5.47 -2.13 14.79
N THR A 156 -4.38 -1.40 15.02
CA THR A 156 -4.35 -0.26 15.98
C THR A 156 -4.21 1.08 15.28
N GLN A 157 -3.71 1.09 14.05
CA GLN A 157 -3.38 2.30 13.29
C GLN A 157 -4.48 2.72 12.31
N ILE A 158 -5.35 1.80 11.91
CA ILE A 158 -6.38 2.04 10.91
C ILE A 158 -7.77 1.94 11.54
N SER A 159 -8.63 2.91 11.22
CA SER A 159 -10.00 2.98 11.71
C SER A 159 -10.92 3.63 10.68
N ASP A 160 -12.23 3.60 10.94
CA ASP A 160 -13.26 4.23 10.08
C ASP A 160 -13.17 3.81 8.61
N ILE A 161 -13.03 2.51 8.35
CA ILE A 161 -12.88 2.00 6.98
C ILE A 161 -14.23 2.02 6.27
N ARG A 162 -14.32 2.71 5.14
CA ARG A 162 -15.55 2.87 4.36
C ARG A 162 -15.28 2.73 2.88
N ILE A 163 -16.24 2.19 2.14
CA ILE A 163 -16.22 2.27 0.67
C ILE A 163 -16.41 3.73 0.28
N ASP A 164 -15.46 4.30 -0.47
CA ASP A 164 -15.61 5.63 -1.05
C ASP A 164 -16.40 5.52 -2.38
N PHE A 165 -15.98 4.61 -3.27
CA PHE A 165 -16.72 4.26 -4.49
C PHE A 165 -16.28 2.91 -5.06
N ILE A 166 -17.12 2.36 -5.93
CA ILE A 166 -16.91 1.09 -6.65
C ILE A 166 -17.05 1.40 -8.14
N PHE A 167 -16.30 0.73 -9.00
CA PHE A 167 -16.39 0.92 -10.45
C PHE A 167 -16.04 -0.36 -11.20
N ASP A 168 -16.55 -0.48 -12.42
CA ASP A 168 -16.14 -1.52 -13.36
C ASP A 168 -14.79 -1.15 -13.98
N ILE A 169 -13.88 -2.11 -14.15
CA ILE A 169 -12.57 -1.87 -14.77
C ILE A 169 -12.69 -1.22 -16.17
N HIS A 170 -13.74 -1.51 -16.92
CA HIS A 170 -14.00 -0.91 -18.23
C HIS A 170 -14.39 0.57 -18.14
N ASP A 171 -14.91 1.03 -17.00
CA ASP A 171 -15.30 2.43 -16.81
C ASP A 171 -14.09 3.36 -16.72
N LEU A 172 -12.96 2.89 -16.16
CA LEU A 172 -11.74 3.69 -16.03
C LEU A 172 -11.08 4.00 -17.39
N LYS A 173 -11.41 3.22 -18.43
CA LYS A 173 -10.98 3.51 -19.81
C LYS A 173 -11.78 4.64 -20.45
N ASN A 174 -12.96 4.95 -19.91
CA ASN A 174 -13.95 5.82 -20.54
C ASN A 174 -14.29 7.09 -19.72
N ALA A 175 -13.83 7.19 -18.48
CA ALA A 175 -14.09 8.33 -17.60
C ALA A 175 -12.95 8.53 -16.59
N SER A 176 -12.76 9.78 -16.14
CA SER A 176 -11.80 10.09 -15.08
C SER A 176 -12.28 9.57 -13.72
N VAL A 177 -11.34 9.34 -12.80
CA VAL A 177 -11.65 8.89 -11.44
C VAL A 177 -12.63 9.82 -10.72
N GLN A 178 -12.48 11.14 -10.89
CA GLN A 178 -13.43 12.12 -10.35
C GLN A 178 -14.86 11.90 -10.86
N VAL A 179 -15.04 11.63 -12.16
CA VAL A 179 -16.36 11.36 -12.75
C VAL A 179 -16.93 10.05 -12.22
N LEU A 180 -16.11 9.01 -12.08
CA LEU A 180 -16.53 7.73 -11.51
C LEU A 180 -16.93 7.88 -10.06
N ARG A 181 -16.12 8.56 -9.26
CA ARG A 181 -16.38 8.83 -7.86
C ARG A 181 -17.73 9.52 -7.66
N GLU A 182 -18.04 10.57 -8.43
CA GLU A 182 -19.33 11.24 -8.33
C GLU A 182 -20.49 10.38 -8.84
N ARG A 183 -20.30 9.63 -9.93
CA ARG A 183 -21.32 8.72 -10.48
C ARG A 183 -21.71 7.61 -9.51
N TYR A 184 -20.73 7.07 -8.79
CA TYR A 184 -20.91 5.91 -7.93
C TYR A 184 -21.15 6.26 -6.45
N LYS A 185 -20.72 7.45 -5.97
CA LYS A 185 -21.17 8.01 -4.68
C LYS A 185 -22.69 8.10 -4.59
N LEU A 186 -23.35 8.51 -5.68
CA LEU A 186 -24.81 8.64 -5.72
C LEU A 186 -25.55 7.31 -5.70
N LYS A 187 -24.92 6.20 -6.11
CA LYS A 187 -25.51 4.86 -6.04
C LYS A 187 -25.41 4.23 -4.64
N ASN A 188 -24.41 4.61 -3.85
CA ASN A 188 -24.20 4.11 -2.49
C ASN A 188 -25.12 4.73 -1.43
N GLN A 189 -26.10 5.57 -1.80
CA GLN A 189 -27.17 6.00 -0.88
C GLN A 189 -28.26 4.93 -0.66
N TYR A 190 -28.18 3.78 -1.35
CA TYR A 190 -29.20 2.73 -1.33
C TYR A 190 -28.66 1.33 -0.96
N LEU A 191 -27.43 1.25 -0.45
CA LEU A 191 -26.86 0.08 0.25
C LEU A 191 -26.66 0.44 1.71
#